data_AF-A0A920QIZ3-F1
#
_entry.id   AF-A0A920QIZ3-F1
#
_cell.length_a   1.000
_cell.length_b   1.000
_cell.length_c   1.000
_cell.angle_alpha   90.00
_cell.angle_beta   90.00
_cell.angle_gamma   90.00
#
_symmetry.space_group_name_H-M   'P 1'
#
loop_
_entity.id
_entity.type
_entity.pdbx_description
1 polymer ?
#
loop_
_entity_poly.entity_id
_entity_poly.type
_entity_poly.pdbx_seq_one_letter_code
_entity_poly.pdbx_strand_id
1 'polypeptide(L)'
;MGVSKIWTLSADDTGSLIDNKNAESPGFTGVKRNPDDLAAVLYTSGTTGRSKGAILTHRNLQSNAEALVKCWQFTNEDILIHALPLYHTHGLFVATNVSLLAGSSLLLMKIFDADAICKRMPQASVLMGVPTFYVRLLEHPDLGNAPKNMRLFVSGSAPMLPHTHALWKERTGQTILERYGMTETSMNTSNPYFGERRAGTQVCPFPGLR
;
A
#
# COMPACT_ATOMS: atom_id res chain seq x y z
N MET A 1 16.96 18.25 -20.34
CA MET A 1 16.15 18.54 -19.13
C MET A 1 17.03 18.27 -17.93
N GLY A 2 17.51 19.32 -17.27
CA GLY A 2 18.44 19.22 -16.14
C GLY A 2 17.69 19.36 -14.82
N VAL A 3 18.17 18.66 -13.79
CA VAL A 3 17.70 18.84 -12.42
C VAL A 3 18.23 20.20 -11.92
N SER A 4 17.34 21.13 -11.58
CA SER A 4 17.71 22.50 -11.17
C SER A 4 18.28 22.59 -9.74
N LYS A 5 17.98 21.60 -8.90
CA LYS A 5 18.49 21.48 -7.52
C LYS A 5 18.55 20.01 -7.13
N ILE A 6 19.69 19.58 -6.60
CA ILE A 6 19.87 18.29 -5.94
C ILE A 6 20.00 18.58 -4.44
N TRP A 7 19.15 17.95 -3.64
CA TRP A 7 19.27 17.94 -2.19
C TRP A 7 19.77 16.58 -1.72
N THR A 8 20.59 16.59 -0.67
CA THR A 8 21.27 15.42 -0.12
C THR A 8 20.72 15.10 1.26
N LEU A 9 20.54 13.81 1.53
CA LEU A 9 20.18 13.26 2.83
C LEU A 9 21.06 12.03 3.07
N SER A 10 21.90 12.12 4.10
CA SER A 10 22.76 11.06 4.59
C SER A 10 21.99 10.15 5.54
N ALA A 11 22.51 8.94 5.80
CA ALA A 11 21.87 7.95 6.67
C ALA A 11 21.83 8.38 8.16
N ASP A 12 22.59 9.39 8.55
CA ASP A 12 22.62 10.00 9.88
C ASP A 12 21.72 11.25 9.97
N ASP A 13 20.77 11.41 9.06
CA ASP A 13 19.88 12.57 8.93
C ASP A 13 20.60 13.91 8.74
N THR A 14 21.83 13.90 8.22
CA THR A 14 22.53 15.13 7.80
C THR A 14 22.37 15.38 6.29
N GLY A 15 22.62 16.61 5.85
CA GLY A 15 22.71 16.95 4.44
C GLY A 15 21.83 18.13 4.04
N SER A 16 22.02 18.57 2.79
CA SER A 16 21.45 19.82 2.30
C SER A 16 19.91 19.82 2.32
N LEU A 17 19.25 18.66 2.27
CA LEU A 17 17.80 18.58 2.45
C LEU A 17 17.38 19.04 3.85
N ILE A 18 18.06 18.56 4.89
CA ILE A 18 17.75 18.86 6.29
C ILE A 18 18.14 20.29 6.62
N ASP A 19 19.27 20.76 6.11
CA ASP A 19 19.70 22.15 6.24
C ASP A 19 18.68 23.12 5.62
N ASN A 20 18.21 22.84 4.39
CA ASN A 20 17.21 23.68 3.73
C ASN A 20 15.86 23.61 4.45
N LYS A 21 15.42 22.42 4.89
CA LYS A 21 14.21 22.26 5.70
C LYS A 21 14.27 23.05 7.01
N ASN A 22 15.41 23.06 7.70
CA ASN A 22 15.58 23.78 8.97
C ASN A 22 15.76 25.29 8.77
N ALA A 23 16.30 25.72 7.62
CA ALA A 23 16.45 27.13 7.25
C ALA A 23 15.14 27.75 6.72
N GLU A 24 14.19 26.93 6.27
CA GLU A 24 12.85 27.39 5.91
C GLU A 24 11.96 27.51 7.14
N SER A 25 11.28 28.65 7.25
CA SER A 25 10.13 28.78 8.13
C SER A 25 9.04 27.81 7.64
N PRO A 26 8.44 26.97 8.49
CA PRO A 26 7.36 26.08 8.07
C PRO A 26 6.27 26.88 7.36
N GLY A 27 6.11 26.68 6.05
CA GLY A 27 5.13 27.38 5.22
C GLY A 27 3.68 27.01 5.53
N PHE A 28 3.47 26.08 6.46
CA PHE A 28 2.18 25.62 6.92
C PHE A 28 2.20 25.41 8.43
N THR A 29 1.29 26.11 9.12
CA THR A 29 0.97 25.80 10.52
C THR A 29 -0.18 24.81 10.53
N GLY A 30 0.07 23.60 11.02
CA GLY A 30 -0.98 22.59 11.17
C GLY A 30 -2.11 23.07 12.06
N VAL A 31 -3.35 22.94 11.58
CA VAL A 31 -4.53 23.22 12.39
C VAL A 31 -4.87 21.98 13.21
N LYS A 32 -5.08 22.15 14.52
CA LYS A 32 -5.51 21.06 15.39
C LYS A 32 -6.85 20.50 14.91
N ARG A 33 -6.94 19.18 14.75
CA ARG A 33 -8.18 18.47 14.44
C ARG A 33 -8.54 17.47 15.54
N ASN A 34 -9.83 17.30 15.74
CA ASN A 34 -10.43 16.21 16.49
C ASN A 34 -10.50 14.96 15.59
N PRO A 35 -10.51 13.75 16.18
CA PRO A 35 -10.55 12.52 15.38
C PRO A 35 -11.75 12.41 14.44
N ASP A 36 -12.90 12.97 14.80
CA ASP A 36 -14.14 12.88 14.02
C ASP A 36 -14.29 14.02 12.99
N ASP A 37 -13.30 14.91 12.90
CA ASP A 37 -13.25 15.90 11.84
C ASP A 37 -12.90 15.25 10.49
N LEU A 38 -13.34 15.90 9.41
CA LEU A 38 -13.11 15.42 8.05
C LEU A 38 -11.63 15.57 7.68
N ALA A 39 -11.05 14.47 7.21
CA ALA A 39 -9.69 14.42 6.70
C ALA A 39 -9.64 14.39 5.17
N ALA A 40 -10.60 13.72 4.53
CA ALA A 40 -10.64 13.58 3.08
C ALA A 40 -12.04 13.39 2.52
N VAL A 41 -12.21 13.78 1.25
CA VAL A 41 -13.34 13.35 0.42
C VAL A 41 -12.77 12.60 -0.77
N LEU A 42 -13.10 11.32 -0.89
CA LEU A 42 -12.63 10.49 -1.99
C LEU A 42 -13.81 10.03 -2.85
N TYR A 43 -13.76 10.33 -4.14
CA TYR A 43 -14.83 9.94 -5.06
C TYR A 43 -14.76 8.45 -5.41
N THR A 44 -15.90 7.78 -5.40
CA THR A 44 -16.03 6.38 -5.80
C THR A 44 -15.79 6.21 -7.30
N SER A 45 -15.47 4.99 -7.73
CA SER A 45 -15.21 4.65 -9.14
C SER A 45 -16.42 4.78 -10.07
N GLY A 46 -17.64 4.96 -9.53
CA GLY A 46 -18.84 5.19 -10.35
C GLY A 46 -19.34 3.96 -11.12
N THR A 47 -19.01 2.75 -10.68
CA THR A 47 -19.39 1.51 -11.39
C THR A 47 -20.90 1.29 -11.49
N THR A 48 -21.68 1.88 -10.58
CA THR A 48 -23.15 1.78 -10.54
C THR A 48 -23.87 3.10 -10.84
N GLY A 49 -23.17 4.11 -11.39
CA GLY A 49 -23.71 5.44 -11.67
C GLY A 49 -22.72 6.58 -11.40
N ARG A 50 -23.21 7.81 -11.20
CA ARG A 50 -22.35 8.97 -10.92
C ARG A 50 -21.53 8.75 -9.65
N SER A 51 -20.21 9.02 -9.72
CA SER A 51 -19.32 8.95 -8.56
C SER A 51 -19.84 9.78 -7.38
N LYS A 52 -19.75 9.20 -6.19
CA LYS A 52 -20.17 9.80 -4.93
C LYS A 52 -18.94 10.11 -4.09
N GLY A 53 -18.91 11.24 -3.40
CA GLY A 53 -17.82 11.58 -2.48
C GLY A 53 -18.00 10.86 -1.15
N ALA A 54 -17.13 9.91 -0.83
CA ALA A 54 -17.05 9.34 0.50
C ALA A 54 -16.35 10.33 1.43
N ILE A 55 -17.04 10.69 2.51
CA ILE A 55 -16.54 11.62 3.52
C ILE A 55 -15.82 10.79 4.59
N LEU A 56 -14.52 11.03 4.75
CA LEU A 56 -13.65 10.25 5.62
C LEU A 56 -13.09 11.11 6.74
N THR A 57 -13.26 10.66 7.98
CA THR A 57 -12.72 11.35 9.16
C THR A 57 -11.27 10.97 9.42
N HIS A 58 -10.56 11.76 10.25
CA HIS A 58 -9.22 11.40 10.72
C HIS A 58 -9.22 10.02 11.40
N ARG A 59 -10.23 9.73 12.23
CA ARG A 59 -10.39 8.46 12.96
C ARG A 59 -10.53 7.29 12.00
N ASN A 60 -11.32 7.42 10.92
CA ASN A 60 -11.48 6.33 9.95
C ASN A 60 -10.15 5.95 9.30
N LEU A 61 -9.35 6.94 8.90
CA LEU A 61 -8.07 6.70 8.24
C LEU A 61 -7.02 6.12 9.21
N GLN A 62 -6.96 6.68 10.42
CA GLN A 62 -6.00 6.26 11.44
C GLN A 62 -6.30 4.83 11.94
N SER A 63 -7.54 4.56 12.37
CA SER A 63 -7.88 3.26 12.96
C SER A 63 -7.71 2.12 11.97
N ASN A 64 -8.02 2.36 10.68
CA ASN A 64 -7.82 1.37 9.63
C ASN A 64 -6.33 1.09 9.39
N ALA A 65 -5.50 2.13 9.33
CA ALA A 65 -4.05 1.96 9.19
C ALA A 65 -3.43 1.23 10.38
N GLU A 66 -3.80 1.57 11.62
CA GLU A 66 -3.35 0.88 12.84
C GLU A 66 -3.70 -0.61 12.82
N ALA A 67 -4.94 -0.93 12.45
CA ALA A 67 -5.40 -2.31 12.33
C ALA A 67 -4.61 -3.07 11.25
N LEU A 68 -4.34 -2.45 10.10
CA LEU A 68 -3.58 -3.04 9.00
C LEU A 68 -2.11 -3.25 9.36
N VAL A 69 -1.45 -2.29 10.02
CA VAL A 69 -0.07 -2.42 10.50
C VAL A 69 0.04 -3.66 11.39
N LYS A 70 -0.88 -3.80 12.36
CA LYS A 70 -0.94 -4.96 13.24
C LYS A 70 -1.26 -6.25 12.48
N CYS A 71 -2.32 -6.28 11.69
CA CYS A 71 -2.77 -7.50 11.03
C CYS A 71 -1.79 -8.02 9.97
N TRP A 72 -1.05 -7.12 9.31
CA TRP A 72 -0.07 -7.48 8.26
C TRP A 72 1.39 -7.46 8.75
N GLN A 73 1.59 -7.26 10.05
CA GLN A 73 2.90 -7.26 10.71
C GLN A 73 3.89 -6.30 10.01
N PHE A 74 3.42 -5.10 9.68
CA PHE A 74 4.29 -4.06 9.14
C PHE A 74 5.24 -3.51 10.22
N THR A 75 6.48 -3.27 9.82
CA THR A 75 7.54 -2.74 10.67
C THR A 75 8.30 -1.64 9.93
N ASN A 76 9.20 -0.96 10.62
CA ASN A 76 10.09 0.04 10.01
C ASN A 76 11.14 -0.56 9.07
N GLU A 77 11.37 -1.88 9.11
CA GLU A 77 12.26 -2.59 8.19
C GLU A 77 11.60 -2.83 6.82
N ASP A 78 10.30 -2.58 6.69
CA ASP A 78 9.59 -2.84 5.44
C ASP A 78 9.89 -1.83 4.34
N ILE A 79 9.97 -2.36 3.12
CA ILE A 79 10.10 -1.59 1.90
C ILE A 79 8.97 -2.03 0.97
N LEU A 80 7.95 -1.17 0.85
CA LEU A 80 6.76 -1.41 0.02
C LEU A 80 6.99 -0.91 -1.41
N ILE A 81 6.84 -1.79 -2.39
CA ILE A 81 6.74 -1.40 -3.80
C ILE A 81 5.35 -0.78 -4.03
N HIS A 82 5.31 0.52 -4.30
CA HIS A 82 4.07 1.26 -4.48
C HIS A 82 3.89 1.68 -5.94
N ALA A 83 3.22 0.83 -6.73
CA ALA A 83 2.86 1.11 -8.12
C ALA A 83 1.36 1.39 -8.33
N LEU A 84 0.61 1.59 -7.25
CA LEU A 84 -0.82 1.91 -7.28
C LEU A 84 -1.06 3.43 -7.48
N PRO A 85 -2.18 3.83 -8.08
CA PRO A 85 -2.53 5.23 -8.18
C PRO A 85 -2.88 5.86 -6.82
N LEU A 86 -2.47 7.11 -6.62
CA LEU A 86 -2.73 7.90 -5.40
C LEU A 86 -4.07 8.66 -5.42
N TYR A 87 -4.98 8.32 -6.32
CA TYR A 87 -6.35 8.86 -6.35
C TYR A 87 -7.41 7.82 -5.95
N HIS A 88 -6.98 6.64 -5.50
CA HIS A 88 -7.85 5.58 -4.99
C HIS A 88 -7.41 5.16 -3.58
N THR A 89 -8.37 4.73 -2.75
CA THR A 89 -8.14 4.40 -1.33
C THR A 89 -7.00 3.39 -1.12
N HIS A 90 -6.83 2.45 -2.05
CA HIS A 90 -5.77 1.43 -1.95
C HIS A 90 -4.36 2.02 -2.01
N GLY A 91 -4.07 2.89 -2.98
CA GLY A 91 -2.77 3.56 -3.03
C GLY A 91 -2.70 4.69 -2.02
N LEU A 92 -3.71 5.58 -2.00
CA LEU A 92 -3.65 6.82 -1.24
C LEU A 92 -3.74 6.65 0.28
N PHE A 93 -4.45 5.65 0.79
CA PHE A 93 -4.64 5.48 2.23
C PHE A 93 -4.05 4.17 2.74
N VAL A 94 -4.35 3.04 2.10
CA VAL A 94 -3.86 1.75 2.59
C VAL A 94 -2.34 1.67 2.46
N ALA A 95 -1.78 1.90 1.27
CA ALA A 95 -0.34 1.75 1.06
C ALA A 95 0.49 2.81 1.79
N THR A 96 0.10 4.08 1.68
CA THR A 96 0.83 5.21 2.30
C THR A 96 0.66 5.24 3.82
N ASN A 97 -0.57 5.19 4.37
CA ASN A 97 -0.75 5.35 5.81
C ASN A 97 -0.18 4.17 6.59
N VAL A 98 -0.31 2.94 6.08
CA VAL A 98 0.31 1.76 6.71
C VAL A 98 1.83 1.90 6.74
N SER A 99 2.42 2.31 5.61
CA SER A 99 3.89 2.47 5.54
C SER A 99 4.38 3.59 6.46
N LEU A 100 3.73 4.76 6.42
CA LEU A 100 4.10 5.90 7.25
C LEU A 100 3.90 5.61 8.75
N LEU A 101 2.80 4.96 9.12
CA LEU A 101 2.50 4.62 10.51
C LEU A 101 3.46 3.56 11.05
N ALA A 102 3.90 2.61 10.22
CA ALA A 102 4.89 1.61 10.60
C ALA A 102 6.34 2.16 10.62
N GLY A 103 6.58 3.37 10.12
CA GLY A 103 7.92 3.92 9.93
C GLY A 103 8.68 3.23 8.79
N SER A 104 7.97 2.62 7.84
CA SER A 104 8.54 1.87 6.72
C SER A 104 8.82 2.76 5.51
N SER A 105 9.51 2.22 4.50
CA SER A 105 9.85 2.92 3.27
C SER A 105 8.95 2.56 2.09
N LEU A 106 8.80 3.49 1.15
CA LEU A 106 8.07 3.29 -0.12
C LEU A 106 9.04 3.38 -1.31
N LEU A 107 9.01 2.37 -2.17
CA LEU A 107 9.54 2.49 -3.54
C LEU A 107 8.39 3.01 -4.42
N LEU A 108 8.21 4.33 -4.44
CA LEU A 108 7.11 4.98 -5.15
C LEU A 108 7.36 4.97 -6.67
N MET A 109 6.47 4.32 -7.41
CA MET A 109 6.53 4.19 -8.86
C MET A 109 5.45 5.03 -9.52
N LYS A 110 5.73 5.55 -10.73
CA LYS A 110 4.78 6.39 -11.47
C LYS A 110 3.55 5.60 -11.93
N ILE A 111 3.76 4.36 -12.39
CA ILE A 111 2.75 3.42 -12.87
C ILE A 111 3.24 1.98 -12.64
N PHE A 112 2.36 1.00 -12.86
CA PHE A 112 2.74 -0.41 -12.95
C PHE A 112 3.69 -0.66 -14.13
N ASP A 113 4.78 -1.36 -13.84
CA ASP A 113 5.75 -1.87 -14.80
C ASP A 113 6.29 -3.20 -14.25
N ALA A 114 6.05 -4.30 -14.96
CA ALA A 114 6.36 -5.64 -14.46
C ALA A 114 7.88 -5.85 -14.30
N ASP A 115 8.67 -5.40 -15.28
CA ASP A 115 10.13 -5.53 -15.27
C ASP A 115 10.73 -4.72 -14.11
N ALA A 116 10.26 -3.48 -13.93
CA ALA A 116 10.72 -2.63 -12.85
C ALA A 116 10.33 -3.19 -11.48
N ILE A 117 9.11 -3.72 -11.31
CA ILE A 117 8.69 -4.37 -10.06
C ILE A 117 9.57 -5.58 -9.79
N CYS A 118 9.75 -6.49 -10.75
CA CYS A 118 10.62 -7.67 -10.60
C CYS A 118 12.05 -7.29 -10.21
N LYS A 119 12.62 -6.24 -10.82
CA LYS A 119 13.97 -5.72 -10.47
C LYS A 119 14.04 -5.13 -9.06
N ARG A 120 12.92 -4.65 -8.51
CA ARG A 120 12.86 -4.08 -7.15
C ARG A 120 12.54 -5.10 -6.06
N MET A 121 11.94 -6.24 -6.39
CA MET A 121 11.63 -7.29 -5.39
C MET A 121 12.84 -7.75 -4.55
N PRO A 122 14.08 -7.86 -5.09
CA PRO A 122 15.25 -8.22 -4.28
C PRO A 122 15.62 -7.21 -3.18
N GLN A 123 15.13 -5.98 -3.26
CA GLN A 123 15.40 -4.91 -2.27
C GLN A 123 14.12 -4.46 -1.56
N ALA A 124 13.04 -5.22 -1.69
CA ALA A 124 11.74 -4.91 -1.12
C ALA A 124 11.22 -6.08 -0.28
N SER A 125 10.21 -5.81 0.54
CA SER A 125 9.58 -6.81 1.42
C SER A 125 8.09 -7.00 1.13
N VAL A 126 7.42 -5.96 0.62
CA VAL A 126 5.97 -5.98 0.38
C VAL A 126 5.60 -5.44 -1.00
N LEU A 127 4.61 -6.07 -1.63
CA LEU A 127 3.93 -5.55 -2.81
C LEU A 127 2.43 -5.48 -2.52
N MET A 128 1.85 -4.29 -2.65
CA MET A 128 0.39 -4.12 -2.70
C MET A 128 -0.03 -3.94 -4.16
N GLY A 129 -1.00 -4.75 -4.59
CA GLY A 129 -1.42 -4.82 -5.97
C GLY A 129 -2.90 -5.12 -6.14
N VAL A 130 -3.38 -5.00 -7.37
CA VAL A 130 -4.70 -5.45 -7.80
C VAL A 130 -4.56 -6.78 -8.56
N PRO A 131 -5.62 -7.59 -8.76
CA PRO A 131 -5.50 -8.87 -9.46
C PRO A 131 -4.77 -8.80 -10.80
N THR A 132 -4.95 -7.72 -11.57
CA THR A 132 -4.27 -7.52 -12.86
C THR A 132 -2.76 -7.34 -12.76
N PHE A 133 -2.22 -6.90 -11.60
CA PHE A 133 -0.76 -6.90 -11.37
C PHE A 133 -0.25 -8.33 -11.37
N TYR A 134 -0.91 -9.20 -10.62
CA TYR A 134 -0.49 -10.59 -10.45
C TYR A 134 -0.58 -11.37 -11.75
N VAL A 135 -1.65 -11.15 -12.54
CA VAL A 135 -1.75 -11.74 -13.90
C VAL A 135 -0.56 -11.33 -14.78
N ARG A 136 -0.23 -10.04 -14.83
CA ARG A 136 0.89 -9.54 -15.65
C ARG A 136 2.26 -9.98 -15.13
N LEU A 137 2.44 -10.03 -13.81
CA LEU A 137 3.69 -10.50 -13.21
C LEU A 137 3.91 -11.99 -13.45
N LEU A 138 2.84 -12.80 -13.49
CA LEU A 138 2.92 -14.23 -13.83
C LEU A 138 3.46 -14.48 -15.24
N GLU A 139 3.30 -13.53 -16.16
CA GLU A 139 3.87 -13.57 -17.51
C GLU A 139 5.37 -13.24 -17.54
N HIS A 140 5.92 -12.65 -16.48
CA HIS A 140 7.33 -12.25 -16.43
C HIS A 140 8.25 -13.48 -16.29
N PRO A 141 9.29 -13.63 -17.12
CA PRO A 141 10.15 -14.82 -17.14
C PRO A 141 10.89 -15.03 -15.80
N ASP A 142 11.42 -13.96 -15.20
CA ASP A 142 12.21 -14.05 -13.96
C ASP A 142 11.39 -14.06 -12.66
N LEU A 143 10.05 -14.15 -12.74
CA LEU A 143 9.20 -14.04 -11.54
C LEU A 143 9.58 -15.06 -10.46
N GLY A 144 10.01 -16.28 -10.82
CA GLY A 144 10.36 -17.30 -9.82
C GLY A 144 11.61 -16.95 -8.99
N ASN A 145 12.50 -16.10 -9.50
CA ASN A 145 13.74 -15.71 -8.83
C ASN A 145 13.67 -14.33 -8.17
N ALA A 146 12.74 -13.47 -8.60
CA ALA A 146 12.61 -12.10 -8.11
C ALA A 146 12.23 -11.95 -6.61
N PRO A 147 11.28 -12.74 -6.04
CA PRO A 147 10.66 -12.42 -4.75
C PRO A 147 11.44 -12.93 -3.52
N LYS A 148 12.76 -13.10 -3.61
CA LYS A 148 13.57 -13.76 -2.55
C LYS A 148 13.48 -13.07 -1.17
N ASN A 149 13.33 -11.75 -1.14
CA ASN A 149 13.24 -10.96 0.09
C ASN A 149 11.81 -10.52 0.41
N MET A 150 10.84 -10.93 -0.41
CA MET A 150 9.45 -10.54 -0.24
C MET A 150 8.80 -11.39 0.86
N ARG A 151 8.27 -10.73 1.90
CA ARG A 151 7.51 -11.39 2.96
C ARG A 151 6.00 -11.38 2.72
N LEU A 152 5.50 -10.45 1.89
CA LEU A 152 4.06 -10.27 1.72
C LEU A 152 3.66 -9.75 0.33
N PHE A 153 2.66 -10.40 -0.25
CA PHE A 153 1.95 -9.97 -1.46
C PHE A 153 0.48 -9.73 -1.10
N VAL A 154 0.01 -8.50 -1.25
CA VAL A 154 -1.37 -8.10 -0.92
C VAL A 154 -2.16 -7.85 -2.19
N SER A 155 -3.30 -8.51 -2.35
CA SER A 155 -4.23 -8.24 -3.44
C SER A 155 -5.54 -7.68 -2.93
N GLY A 156 -6.09 -6.69 -3.66
CA GLY A 156 -7.53 -6.51 -3.68
C GLY A 156 -7.97 -5.37 -4.58
N SER A 157 -9.04 -4.66 -4.19
CA SER A 157 -9.80 -3.72 -5.02
C SER A 157 -10.60 -4.37 -6.16
N ALA A 158 -10.34 -5.65 -6.45
CA ALA A 158 -11.16 -6.52 -7.27
C ALA A 158 -10.95 -7.97 -6.82
N PRO A 159 -11.87 -8.91 -7.12
CA PRO A 159 -11.74 -10.32 -6.74
C PRO A 159 -10.51 -10.98 -7.36
N MET A 160 -9.75 -11.72 -6.55
CA MET A 160 -8.68 -12.59 -7.02
C MET A 160 -9.25 -13.94 -7.49
N LEU A 161 -8.89 -14.35 -8.71
CA LEU A 161 -9.29 -15.65 -9.24
C LEU A 161 -8.52 -16.78 -8.53
N PRO A 162 -9.16 -17.89 -8.14
CA PRO A 162 -8.47 -19.04 -7.53
C PRO A 162 -7.32 -19.58 -8.37
N HIS A 163 -7.46 -19.59 -9.70
CA HIS A 163 -6.39 -20.01 -10.60
C HIS A 163 -5.15 -19.10 -10.52
N THR A 164 -5.33 -17.78 -10.54
CA THR A 164 -4.23 -16.81 -10.40
C THR A 164 -3.54 -16.95 -9.04
N HIS A 165 -4.31 -17.18 -7.97
CA HIS A 165 -3.77 -17.40 -6.62
C HIS A 165 -2.92 -18.67 -6.54
N ALA A 166 -3.41 -19.78 -7.10
CA ALA A 166 -2.69 -21.04 -7.14
C ALA A 166 -1.40 -20.95 -7.98
N LEU A 167 -1.49 -20.38 -9.18
CA LEU A 167 -0.35 -20.23 -10.08
C LEU A 167 0.72 -19.30 -9.51
N TRP A 168 0.33 -18.26 -8.76
CA TRP A 168 1.27 -17.40 -8.03
C TRP A 168 2.08 -18.21 -7.01
N LYS A 169 1.41 -19.04 -6.21
CA LYS A 169 2.07 -19.91 -5.23
C LYS A 169 2.99 -20.92 -5.89
N GLU A 170 2.58 -21.52 -7.01
CA GLU A 170 3.42 -22.44 -7.78
C GLU A 170 4.70 -21.76 -8.29
N ARG A 171 4.57 -20.57 -8.88
CA ARG A 171 5.70 -19.86 -9.50
C ARG A 171 6.64 -19.20 -8.51
N THR A 172 6.16 -18.78 -7.34
CA THR A 172 6.93 -17.95 -6.40
C THR A 172 7.16 -18.60 -5.03
N GLY A 173 6.45 -19.68 -4.72
CA GLY A 173 6.38 -20.26 -3.37
C GLY A 173 5.58 -19.43 -2.36
N GLN A 174 5.12 -18.23 -2.73
CA GLN A 174 4.46 -17.28 -1.84
C GLN A 174 2.94 -17.34 -2.01
N THR A 175 2.18 -17.11 -0.94
CA THR A 175 0.71 -17.13 -1.00
C THR A 175 0.16 -15.71 -0.87
N ILE A 176 -0.59 -15.24 -1.86
CA ILE A 176 -1.19 -13.88 -1.85
C ILE A 176 -2.17 -13.75 -0.67
N LEU A 177 -2.07 -12.65 0.06
CA LEU A 177 -3.03 -12.22 1.06
C LEU A 177 -4.09 -11.35 0.37
N GLU A 178 -5.34 -11.81 0.34
CA GLU A 178 -6.45 -11.02 -0.20
C GLU A 178 -7.16 -10.26 0.91
N ARG A 179 -7.55 -9.00 0.63
CA ARG A 179 -8.35 -8.15 1.52
C ARG A 179 -9.52 -7.51 0.77
N TYR A 180 -10.60 -7.22 1.48
CA TYR A 180 -11.77 -6.53 0.94
C TYR A 180 -12.02 -5.21 1.66
N GLY A 181 -12.44 -4.22 0.89
CA GLY A 181 -12.73 -2.88 1.36
C GLY A 181 -13.34 -2.02 0.26
N MET A 182 -13.87 -0.87 0.65
CA MET A 182 -14.52 0.10 -0.23
C MET A 182 -14.02 1.50 0.07
N THR A 183 -14.29 2.45 -0.82
CA THR A 183 -13.92 3.86 -0.58
C THR A 183 -14.64 4.41 0.65
N GLU A 184 -15.87 3.97 0.90
CA GLU A 184 -16.74 4.38 1.99
C GLU A 184 -16.37 3.79 3.36
N THR A 185 -15.76 2.60 3.38
CA THR A 185 -15.54 1.83 4.61
C THR A 185 -14.07 1.56 4.90
N SER A 186 -13.17 2.04 4.05
CA SER A 186 -11.76 1.60 4.06
C SER A 186 -11.69 0.07 3.97
N MET A 187 -10.71 -0.58 4.64
CA MET A 187 -10.59 -2.04 4.60
C MET A 187 -11.46 -2.71 5.67
N ASN A 188 -12.31 -3.65 5.26
CA ASN A 188 -13.28 -4.35 6.12
C ASN A 188 -12.76 -5.70 6.60
N THR A 189 -12.16 -6.47 5.68
CA THR A 189 -11.72 -7.84 5.97
C THR A 189 -10.42 -8.17 5.26
N SER A 190 -9.71 -9.15 5.80
CA SER A 190 -8.45 -9.64 5.26
C SER A 190 -8.30 -11.12 5.54
N ASN A 191 -7.66 -11.84 4.62
CA ASN A 191 -7.02 -13.11 4.97
C ASN A 191 -6.00 -12.85 6.09
N PRO A 192 -5.79 -13.82 6.99
CA PRO A 192 -4.85 -13.62 8.08
C PRO A 192 -3.41 -13.62 7.57
N TYR A 193 -2.53 -12.86 8.24
CA TYR A 193 -1.10 -12.92 7.95
C TYR A 193 -0.52 -14.29 8.35
N PHE A 194 -0.83 -14.75 9.55
CA PHE A 194 -0.53 -16.11 10.02
C PHE A 194 -1.76 -17.00 9.86
N GLY A 195 -1.60 -18.12 9.16
CA GLY A 195 -2.69 -19.08 8.92
C GLY A 195 -3.01 -19.25 7.44
N GLU A 196 -4.14 -19.90 7.17
CA GLU A 196 -4.54 -20.21 5.81
C GLU A 196 -5.04 -18.97 5.06
N ARG A 197 -4.50 -18.75 3.85
CA ARG A 197 -4.92 -17.69 2.93
C ARG A 197 -5.67 -18.33 1.76
N ARG A 198 -6.98 -18.11 1.71
CA ARG A 198 -7.88 -18.76 0.75
C ARG A 198 -8.34 -17.77 -0.31
N ALA A 199 -8.14 -18.13 -1.58
CA ALA A 199 -8.59 -17.32 -2.72
C ALA A 199 -10.11 -17.14 -2.70
N GLY A 200 -10.58 -15.92 -2.99
CA GLY A 200 -12.01 -15.63 -3.07
C GLY A 200 -12.72 -15.60 -1.72
N THR A 201 -12.00 -15.72 -0.60
CA THR A 201 -12.54 -15.58 0.74
C THR A 201 -11.77 -14.48 1.48
N GLN A 202 -12.48 -13.66 2.24
CA GLN A 202 -11.87 -12.58 3.03
C GLN A 202 -12.34 -12.70 4.47
N VAL A 203 -11.74 -13.65 5.19
CA VAL A 203 -12.24 -14.11 6.50
C VAL A 203 -11.30 -13.69 7.62
N CYS A 204 -11.45 -12.44 8.03
CA CYS A 204 -11.26 -11.95 9.40
C CYS A 204 -11.66 -10.47 9.41
N PRO A 205 -12.66 -10.03 10.21
CA PRO A 205 -12.86 -8.60 10.40
C PRO A 205 -11.63 -8.01 11.06
N PHE A 206 -11.17 -6.85 10.60
CA PHE A 206 -10.07 -6.18 11.29
C PHE A 206 -10.49 -5.85 12.74
N PRO A 207 -9.64 -6.13 13.75
CA PRO A 207 -9.97 -5.81 15.13
C PRO A 207 -10.25 -4.31 15.29
N GLY A 208 -11.39 -3.96 15.89
CA GLY A 208 -11.68 -2.58 16.27
C GLY A 208 -12.14 -1.65 15.14
N LEU A 209 -12.62 -2.18 14.00
CA LEU A 209 -13.31 -1.37 13.00
C LEU A 209 -14.50 -0.63 13.65
N ARG A 210 -14.44 0.70 13.62
CA ARG A 210 -15.47 1.63 14.04
C ARG A 210 -15.65 2.70 12.98
#